data_AF-A0A951HE56-F1
#
_entry.id   AF-A0A951HE56-F1
#
_cell.length_a   1.000
_cell.length_b   1.000
_cell.length_c   1.000
_cell.angle_alpha   90.00
_cell.angle_beta   90.00
_cell.angle_gamma   90.00
#
_symmetry.space_group_name_H-M   'P 1'
#
loop_
_entity.id
_entity.type
_entity.pdbx_description
1 polymer ?
#
loop_
_entity_poly.entity_id
_entity_poly.type
_entity_poly.pdbx_seq_one_letter_code
_entity_poly.pdbx_strand_id
1 'polypeptide(L)'
;MLKISVLMITLCAVMGSSCFAYTLNVPQKTAYTQLKEADGFALGGIGAAGTLSRSEIDLHVLLAHPQSALILQDLWREAKLGGQLYALLGLRFRDKKTFDQKISPYLSRQDMVQVVAGCTIISLPVGQVATRIQHGDYDDQLRRGSIRYKKSLIPKVKPMTAKQH
;
A
#
# COMPACT_ATOMS: atom_id res chain seq x y z
N MET A 1 -27.14 52.38 10.85
CA MET A 1 -26.40 51.44 9.99
C MET A 1 -25.31 50.77 10.82
N LEU A 2 -25.55 49.57 11.35
CA LEU A 2 -24.57 48.56 11.84
C LEU A 2 -25.32 47.60 12.76
N LYS A 3 -25.74 46.42 12.28
CA LYS A 3 -26.19 45.27 13.10
C LYS A 3 -26.48 44.02 12.27
N ILE A 4 -25.76 43.80 11.17
CA ILE A 4 -25.95 42.62 10.30
C ILE A 4 -24.72 41.66 10.32
N SER A 5 -23.59 42.05 10.92
CA SER A 5 -22.36 41.23 10.86
C SER A 5 -22.21 40.09 11.87
N VAL A 6 -23.13 39.92 12.84
CA VAL A 6 -22.93 38.92 13.91
C VAL A 6 -23.65 37.59 13.63
N LEU A 7 -24.49 37.51 12.58
CA LEU A 7 -25.31 36.31 12.33
C LEU A 7 -24.64 35.24 11.43
N MET A 8 -23.38 35.43 11.01
CA MET A 8 -22.68 34.56 10.04
C MET A 8 -21.37 33.95 10.56
N ILE A 9 -21.20 33.85 11.88
CA ILE A 9 -20.00 33.20 12.47
C ILE A 9 -20.36 31.99 13.35
N THR A 10 -21.63 31.82 13.70
CA THR A 10 -22.11 30.67 14.49
C THR A 10 -22.53 29.48 13.62
N LEU A 11 -21.81 29.21 12.53
CA LEU A 11 -22.00 28.01 11.69
C LEU A 11 -20.65 27.43 11.25
N CYS A 12 -19.74 27.18 12.20
CA CYS A 12 -18.49 26.44 11.94
C CYS A 12 -18.21 25.30 12.93
N ALA A 13 -19.17 24.93 13.78
CA ALA A 13 -19.01 23.84 14.74
C ALA A 13 -19.63 22.50 14.28
N VAL A 14 -19.86 22.32 12.98
CA VAL A 14 -20.15 20.99 12.39
C VAL A 14 -18.96 20.54 11.54
N MET A 15 -17.77 20.56 12.13
CA MET A 15 -16.68 19.68 11.71
C MET A 15 -16.65 18.55 12.74
N GLY A 16 -17.66 17.67 12.74
CA GLY A 16 -17.66 16.61 11.76
C GLY A 16 -16.46 15.68 11.99
N SER A 17 -16.24 15.21 13.23
CA SER A 17 -15.51 13.96 13.52
C SER A 17 -16.29 12.77 12.95
N SER A 18 -16.55 12.80 11.66
CA SER A 18 -16.99 11.64 10.92
C SER A 18 -15.80 10.69 10.93
N CYS A 19 -15.84 9.73 11.85
CA CYS A 19 -15.06 8.52 11.74
C CYS A 19 -15.54 7.86 10.45
N PHE A 20 -14.93 8.22 9.32
CA PHE A 20 -15.25 7.66 8.02
C PHE A 20 -14.79 6.20 8.06
N ALA A 21 -15.69 5.33 8.52
CA ALA A 21 -15.52 3.90 8.41
C ALA A 21 -15.52 3.54 6.92
N TYR A 22 -14.49 2.84 6.47
CA TYR A 22 -14.45 2.25 5.14
C TYR A 22 -15.00 0.82 5.20
N THR A 23 -15.58 0.35 4.11
CA THR A 23 -16.03 -1.04 3.98
C THR A 23 -15.10 -1.77 3.02
N LEU A 24 -14.47 -2.83 3.51
CA LEU A 24 -13.67 -3.72 2.67
C LEU A 24 -14.54 -4.81 2.08
N ASN A 25 -14.42 -5.05 0.77
CA ASN A 25 -14.96 -6.27 0.17
C ASN A 25 -14.08 -7.50 0.52
N VAL A 26 -14.53 -8.70 0.15
CA VAL A 26 -13.83 -9.96 0.51
C VAL A 26 -12.36 -9.95 0.06
N PRO A 27 -12.01 -9.65 -1.20
CA PRO A 27 -10.61 -9.55 -1.62
C PRO A 27 -9.77 -8.58 -0.77
N GLN A 28 -10.33 -7.41 -0.44
CA GLN A 28 -9.62 -6.41 0.35
C GLN A 28 -9.45 -6.82 1.81
N LYS A 29 -10.44 -7.47 2.43
CA LYS A 29 -10.30 -8.04 3.78
C LYS A 29 -9.20 -9.10 3.85
N THR A 30 -9.15 -9.96 2.83
CA THR A 30 -8.10 -10.98 2.73
C THR A 30 -6.74 -10.33 2.55
N ALA A 31 -6.61 -9.39 1.61
CA ALA A 31 -5.36 -8.65 1.38
C ALA A 31 -4.89 -7.90 2.64
N TYR A 32 -5.80 -7.24 3.35
CA TYR A 32 -5.52 -6.56 4.61
C TYR A 32 -4.97 -7.54 5.65
N THR A 33 -5.66 -8.65 5.86
CA THR A 33 -5.23 -9.68 6.82
C THR A 33 -3.87 -10.27 6.47
N GLN A 34 -3.63 -10.56 5.18
CA GLN A 34 -2.36 -11.12 4.72
C GLN A 34 -1.20 -10.14 4.88
N LEU A 35 -1.40 -8.86 4.56
CA LEU A 35 -0.38 -7.84 4.80
C LEU A 35 -0.16 -7.57 6.28
N LYS A 36 -1.22 -7.61 7.11
CA LYS A 36 -1.10 -7.41 8.55
C LYS A 36 -0.14 -8.42 9.18
N GLU A 37 -0.18 -9.66 8.69
CA GLU A 37 0.67 -10.75 9.15
C GLU A 37 2.00 -10.89 8.41
N ALA A 38 2.31 -10.00 7.46
CA ALA A 38 3.52 -10.11 6.65
C ALA A 38 4.79 -9.84 7.48
N ASP A 39 5.68 -10.83 7.53
CA ASP A 39 6.96 -10.76 8.24
C ASP A 39 8.10 -10.18 7.38
N GLY A 40 7.95 -10.22 6.04
CA GLY A 40 8.96 -9.77 5.08
C GLY A 40 8.43 -8.72 4.11
N PHE A 41 9.32 -8.22 3.26
CA PHE A 41 9.05 -7.19 2.26
C PHE A 41 9.56 -7.60 0.88
N ALA A 42 8.66 -7.86 -0.03
CA ALA A 42 8.93 -8.28 -1.40
C ALA A 42 8.24 -7.37 -2.40
N LEU A 43 9.03 -6.71 -3.25
CA LEU A 43 8.50 -5.81 -4.28
C LEU A 43 9.23 -5.99 -5.61
N GLY A 44 8.47 -5.87 -6.69
CA GLY A 44 8.94 -6.21 -8.01
C GLY A 44 8.80 -7.71 -8.26
N GLY A 45 8.81 -8.07 -9.55
CA GLY A 45 8.70 -9.46 -9.94
C GLY A 45 9.73 -10.35 -9.25
N ILE A 46 9.28 -11.35 -8.50
CA ILE A 46 10.10 -12.32 -7.78
C ILE A 46 10.20 -13.64 -8.54
N GLY A 47 11.32 -14.35 -8.34
CA GLY A 47 11.61 -15.65 -8.93
C GLY A 47 11.86 -15.62 -10.45
N ALA A 48 12.08 -16.79 -11.04
CA ALA A 48 12.46 -16.95 -12.45
C ALA A 48 11.41 -16.37 -13.42
N ALA A 49 10.13 -16.42 -13.06
CA ALA A 49 9.04 -15.90 -13.87
C ALA A 49 8.82 -14.37 -13.69
N GLY A 50 9.52 -13.72 -12.74
CA GLY A 50 9.35 -12.31 -12.45
C GLY A 50 7.91 -11.93 -12.08
N THR A 51 7.21 -12.82 -11.37
CA THR A 51 5.80 -12.64 -10.98
C THR A 51 5.71 -11.78 -9.73
N LEU A 52 4.65 -10.96 -9.61
CA LEU A 52 4.43 -10.18 -8.39
C LEU A 52 4.37 -11.11 -7.18
N SER A 53 4.97 -10.68 -6.08
CA SER A 53 4.81 -11.38 -4.81
C SER A 53 3.34 -11.32 -4.37
N ARG A 54 2.93 -12.27 -3.52
CA ARG A 54 1.55 -12.26 -2.98
C ARG A 54 1.25 -10.96 -2.24
N SER A 55 2.18 -10.52 -1.39
CA SER A 55 2.06 -9.27 -0.64
C SER A 55 2.07 -8.01 -1.53
N GLU A 56 2.80 -8.00 -2.66
CA GLU A 56 2.70 -6.91 -3.65
C GLU A 56 1.31 -6.88 -4.32
N ILE A 57 0.75 -8.04 -4.63
CA ILE A 57 -0.64 -8.14 -5.14
C ILE A 57 -1.62 -7.62 -4.09
N ASP A 58 -1.49 -8.05 -2.83
CA ASP A 58 -2.36 -7.61 -1.74
C ASP A 58 -2.27 -6.09 -1.53
N LEU A 59 -1.07 -5.50 -1.64
CA LEU A 59 -0.89 -4.05 -1.60
C LEU A 59 -1.63 -3.37 -2.76
N HIS A 60 -1.55 -3.91 -3.98
CA HIS A 60 -2.32 -3.37 -5.11
C HIS A 60 -3.84 -3.47 -4.92
N VAL A 61 -4.33 -4.54 -4.29
CA VAL A 61 -5.76 -4.70 -3.94
C VAL A 61 -6.20 -3.59 -2.98
N LEU A 62 -5.41 -3.31 -1.93
CA LEU A 62 -5.72 -2.23 -1.00
C LEU A 62 -5.60 -0.84 -1.66
N LEU A 63 -4.57 -0.63 -2.48
CA LEU A 63 -4.37 0.63 -3.20
C LEU A 63 -5.50 0.93 -4.19
N ALA A 64 -6.23 -0.08 -4.68
CA ALA A 64 -7.38 0.13 -5.56
C ALA A 64 -8.60 0.71 -4.83
N HIS A 65 -8.64 0.68 -3.49
CA HIS A 65 -9.75 1.24 -2.72
C HIS A 65 -9.71 2.79 -2.71
N PRO A 66 -10.86 3.49 -2.87
CA PRO A 66 -10.91 4.96 -2.84
C PRO A 66 -10.34 5.57 -1.55
N GLN A 67 -10.59 4.93 -0.41
CA GLN A 67 -10.08 5.33 0.90
C GLN A 67 -8.80 4.57 1.29
N SER A 68 -7.97 4.20 0.31
CA SER A 68 -6.72 3.42 0.55
C SER A 68 -5.79 4.07 1.58
N ALA A 69 -5.71 5.40 1.64
CA ALA A 69 -4.92 6.09 2.65
C ALA A 69 -5.37 5.79 4.09
N LEU A 70 -6.67 5.68 4.37
CA LEU A 70 -7.18 5.32 5.69
C LEU A 70 -6.86 3.85 6.01
N ILE A 71 -7.11 2.95 5.05
CA ILE A 71 -6.81 1.52 5.18
C ILE A 71 -5.33 1.29 5.49
N LEU A 72 -4.43 1.99 4.80
CA LEU A 72 -2.99 1.86 4.99
C LEU A 72 -2.54 2.45 6.34
N GLN A 73 -3.19 3.48 6.85
CA GLN A 73 -2.92 3.98 8.21
C GLN A 73 -3.31 2.96 9.27
N ASP A 74 -4.44 2.27 9.09
CA ASP A 74 -4.91 1.23 10.01
C ASP A 74 -3.98 0.01 9.94
N LEU A 75 -3.62 -0.41 8.73
CA LEU A 75 -2.63 -1.46 8.51
C LEU A 75 -1.30 -1.12 9.17
N TRP A 76 -0.82 0.12 9.05
CA TRP A 76 0.43 0.56 9.69
C TRP A 76 0.38 0.43 11.22
N ARG A 77 -0.78 0.65 11.87
CA ARG A 77 -0.91 0.51 13.33
C ARG A 77 -0.94 -0.94 13.79
N GLU A 78 -1.55 -1.81 13.00
CA GLU A 78 -1.89 -3.18 13.42
C GLU A 78 -0.91 -4.25 12.91
N ALA A 79 -0.19 -3.95 11.83
CA ALA A 79 0.62 -4.94 11.16
C ALA A 79 1.93 -5.25 11.89
N LYS A 80 2.45 -6.44 11.61
CA LYS A 80 3.85 -6.79 11.82
C LYS A 80 4.76 -5.94 10.93
N LEU A 81 6.06 -6.03 11.19
CA LEU A 81 7.08 -5.20 10.58
C LEU A 81 7.06 -5.16 9.05
N GLY A 82 6.94 -6.31 8.38
CA GLY A 82 6.85 -6.36 6.92
C GLY A 82 5.59 -5.65 6.40
N GLY A 83 4.45 -5.91 7.03
CA GLY A 83 3.19 -5.22 6.75
C GLY A 83 3.24 -3.71 6.98
N GLN A 84 3.93 -3.25 8.02
CA GLN A 84 4.17 -1.82 8.27
C GLN A 84 4.98 -1.17 7.14
N LEU A 85 5.99 -1.87 6.60
CA LEU A 85 6.78 -1.37 5.47
C LEU A 85 5.93 -1.26 4.19
N TYR A 86 5.04 -2.23 3.93
CA TYR A 86 4.06 -2.12 2.85
C TYR A 86 3.09 -0.96 3.06
N ALA A 87 2.62 -0.75 4.29
CA ALA A 87 1.75 0.36 4.63
C ALA A 87 2.44 1.72 4.39
N LEU A 88 3.70 1.86 4.81
CA LEU A 88 4.51 3.06 4.56
C LEU A 88 4.73 3.31 3.07
N LEU A 89 5.06 2.28 2.28
CA LEU A 89 5.19 2.40 0.83
C LEU A 89 3.85 2.83 0.19
N GLY A 90 2.75 2.23 0.60
CA GLY A 90 1.42 2.60 0.12
C GLY A 90 1.06 4.05 0.47
N LEU A 91 1.36 4.49 1.70
CA LEU A 91 1.13 5.87 2.15
C LEU A 91 1.99 6.85 1.36
N ARG A 92 3.25 6.53 1.08
CA ARG A 92 4.07 7.37 0.20
C ARG A 92 3.38 7.63 -1.14
N PHE A 93 2.74 6.61 -1.70
CA PHE A 93 2.05 6.69 -2.98
C PHE A 93 0.68 7.38 -2.92
N ARG A 94 -0.02 7.32 -1.78
CA ARG A 94 -1.42 7.80 -1.63
C ARG A 94 -1.59 9.06 -0.81
N ASP A 95 -0.75 9.24 0.19
CA ASP A 95 -0.81 10.32 1.17
C ASP A 95 0.60 10.61 1.70
N LYS A 96 1.34 11.41 0.92
CA LYS A 96 2.72 11.78 1.24
C LYS A 96 2.83 12.49 2.60
N LYS A 97 1.83 13.29 2.98
CA LYS A 97 1.85 14.02 4.26
C LYS A 97 1.87 13.04 5.43
N THR A 98 0.98 12.06 5.41
CA THR A 98 0.92 11.03 6.45
C THR A 98 2.16 10.14 6.43
N PHE A 99 2.70 9.83 5.24
CA PHE A 99 3.97 9.12 5.12
C PHE A 99 5.13 9.87 5.80
N ASP A 100 5.32 11.16 5.49
CA ASP A 100 6.41 11.98 6.03
C ASP A 100 6.36 12.03 7.57
N GLN A 101 5.15 12.05 8.16
CA GLN A 101 4.96 12.00 9.61
C GLN A 101 5.33 10.65 10.23
N LYS A 102 5.15 9.54 9.50
CA LYS A 102 5.27 8.17 10.03
C LYS A 102 6.62 7.51 9.75
N ILE A 103 7.38 7.98 8.77
CA ILE A 103 8.63 7.31 8.36
C ILE A 103 9.77 7.51 9.36
N SER A 104 9.81 8.64 10.08
CA SER A 104 10.94 9.04 10.93
C SER A 104 11.38 7.98 11.96
N PRO A 105 10.47 7.30 12.69
CA PRO A 105 10.87 6.28 13.66
C PRO A 105 11.51 5.03 13.03
N TYR A 106 11.33 4.81 11.72
CA TYR A 106 11.88 3.65 11.04
C TYR A 106 13.32 3.88 10.58
N LEU A 107 13.70 5.11 10.26
CA LEU A 107 14.99 5.43 9.64
C LEU A 107 16.21 5.03 10.48
N SER A 108 16.06 4.96 11.80
CA SER A 108 17.13 4.55 12.72
C SER A 108 17.04 3.09 13.18
N ARG A 109 16.04 2.32 12.72
CA ARG A 109 15.82 0.94 13.16
C ARG A 109 16.87 -0.02 12.61
N GLN A 110 17.40 -0.86 13.49
CA GLN A 110 18.44 -1.85 13.21
C GLN A 110 17.95 -3.29 13.21
N ASP A 111 16.71 -3.54 13.63
CA ASP A 111 16.11 -4.86 13.49
C ASP A 111 15.98 -5.24 12.01
N MET A 112 16.10 -6.54 11.75
CA MET A 112 16.25 -7.07 10.39
C MET A 112 14.89 -7.50 9.84
N VAL A 113 14.69 -7.24 8.55
CA VAL A 113 13.54 -7.72 7.79
C VAL A 113 14.03 -8.47 6.56
N GLN A 114 13.37 -9.57 6.23
CA GLN A 114 13.65 -10.30 4.99
C GLN A 114 13.10 -9.52 3.80
N VAL A 115 13.98 -9.21 2.85
CA VAL A 115 13.66 -8.53 1.60
C VAL A 115 13.84 -9.48 0.43
N VAL A 116 12.85 -9.52 -0.47
CA VAL A 116 12.94 -10.27 -1.72
C VAL A 116 12.86 -9.32 -2.90
N ALA A 117 13.88 -9.36 -3.76
CA ALA A 117 13.95 -8.57 -4.98
C ALA A 117 14.49 -9.45 -6.12
N GLY A 118 13.68 -9.65 -7.16
CA GLY A 118 14.03 -10.59 -8.23
C GLY A 118 14.23 -12.01 -7.70
N CYS A 119 15.41 -12.57 -7.93
CA CYS A 119 15.78 -13.90 -7.44
C CYS A 119 16.57 -13.86 -6.12
N THR A 120 16.73 -12.68 -5.52
CA THR A 120 17.56 -12.47 -4.33
C THR A 120 16.70 -12.34 -3.09
N ILE A 121 17.03 -13.11 -2.05
CA ILE A 121 16.48 -13.03 -0.71
C ILE A 121 17.60 -12.56 0.22
N ILE A 122 17.43 -11.43 0.86
CA ILE A 122 18.43 -10.81 1.76
C ILE A 122 17.76 -10.31 3.03
N SER A 123 18.45 -10.34 4.15
CA SER A 123 17.99 -9.65 5.36
C SER A 123 18.64 -8.28 5.41
N LEU A 124 17.82 -7.22 5.53
CA LEU A 124 18.30 -5.83 5.62
C LEU A 124 17.80 -5.18 6.90
N PRO A 125 18.54 -4.21 7.47
CA PRO A 125 18.01 -3.35 8.52
C PRO A 125 16.75 -2.63 8.05
N VAL A 126 15.74 -2.56 8.91
CA VAL A 126 14.48 -1.83 8.64
C VAL A 126 14.75 -0.39 8.24
N GLY A 127 15.69 0.29 8.89
CA GLY A 127 16.08 1.66 8.54
C GLY A 127 16.55 1.78 7.11
N GLN A 128 17.30 0.81 6.60
CA GLN A 128 17.74 0.81 5.20
C GLN A 128 16.56 0.65 4.23
N VAL A 129 15.61 -0.23 4.53
CA VAL A 129 14.39 -0.37 3.70
C VAL A 129 13.55 0.92 3.76
N ALA A 130 13.40 1.50 4.94
CA ALA A 130 12.67 2.76 5.14
C ALA A 130 13.31 3.94 4.39
N THR A 131 14.64 4.06 4.38
CA THR A 131 15.36 5.05 3.57
C THR A 131 15.10 4.86 2.08
N ARG A 132 15.13 3.62 1.58
CA ARG A 132 14.81 3.32 0.18
C ARG A 132 13.36 3.68 -0.18
N ILE A 133 12.40 3.42 0.73
CA ILE A 133 11.02 3.89 0.57
C ILE A 133 10.98 5.43 0.54
N GLN A 134 11.66 6.10 1.46
CA GLN A 134 11.69 7.57 1.53
C GLN A 134 12.23 8.22 0.26
N HIS A 135 13.31 7.66 -0.30
CA HIS A 135 13.92 8.12 -1.54
C HIS A 135 13.13 7.77 -2.80
N GLY A 136 12.14 6.86 -2.70
CA GLY A 136 11.31 6.46 -3.82
C GLY A 136 11.90 5.35 -4.69
N ASP A 137 12.90 4.60 -4.19
CA ASP A 137 13.57 3.52 -4.92
C ASP A 137 12.59 2.41 -5.35
N TYR A 138 11.45 2.32 -4.67
CA TYR A 138 10.37 1.36 -4.91
C TYR A 138 9.25 1.90 -5.80
N ASP A 139 9.22 3.19 -6.11
CA ASP A 139 8.08 3.85 -6.78
C ASP A 139 7.84 3.28 -8.19
N ASP A 140 8.91 3.08 -8.95
CA ASP A 140 8.84 2.51 -10.30
C ASP A 140 8.43 1.05 -10.31
N GLN A 141 8.89 0.29 -9.31
CA GLN A 141 8.53 -1.12 -9.16
C GLN A 141 7.03 -1.24 -8.85
N LEU A 142 6.53 -0.47 -7.87
CA LEU A 142 5.11 -0.43 -7.54
C LEU A 142 4.27 0.05 -8.73
N ARG A 143 4.72 1.08 -9.46
CA ARG A 143 3.99 1.57 -10.64
C ARG A 143 3.90 0.50 -11.74
N ARG A 144 5.01 -0.18 -12.05
CA ARG A 144 5.02 -1.30 -13.01
C ARG A 144 4.21 -2.51 -12.52
N GLY A 145 4.24 -2.78 -11.22
CA GLY A 145 3.43 -3.81 -10.57
C GLY A 145 1.94 -3.59 -10.82
N SER A 146 1.46 -2.34 -10.76
CA SER A 146 0.06 -2.02 -11.03
C SER A 146 -0.40 -2.40 -12.44
N ILE A 147 0.49 -2.27 -13.44
CA ILE A 147 0.21 -2.66 -14.84
C ILE A 147 0.12 -4.19 -14.94
N ARG A 148 1.06 -4.91 -14.32
CA ARG A 148 1.06 -6.38 -14.30
C ARG A 148 -0.15 -6.94 -13.55
N TYR A 149 -0.51 -6.33 -12.42
CA TYR A 149 -1.71 -6.67 -11.65
C TYR A 149 -2.98 -6.52 -12.51
N LYS A 150 -3.19 -5.36 -13.15
CA LYS A 150 -4.34 -5.15 -14.05
C LYS A 150 -4.38 -6.18 -15.19
N LYS A 151 -3.24 -6.49 -15.80
CA LYS A 151 -3.16 -7.52 -16.85
C LYS A 151 -3.52 -8.92 -16.33
N SER A 152 -3.22 -9.24 -15.08
CA SER A 152 -3.60 -10.52 -14.46
C SER A 152 -5.11 -10.65 -14.20
N LEU A 153 -5.83 -9.52 -14.09
CA LEU A 153 -7.29 -9.50 -13.94
C LEU A 153 -8.03 -9.70 -15.27
N ILE A 154 -7.35 -9.58 -16.42
CA ILE A 154 -7.95 -9.82 -17.73
C ILE A 154 -8.01 -11.35 -17.96
N PRO A 155 -9.20 -11.94 -18.19
CA PRO A 155 -9.30 -13.36 -18.49
C PRO A 155 -8.44 -13.69 -19.72
N LYS A 156 -7.56 -14.69 -19.61
CA LYS A 156 -6.85 -15.20 -20.78
C LYS A 156 -7.86 -15.89 -21.69
N VAL A 157 -8.30 -15.22 -22.74
CA VAL A 157 -9.04 -15.86 -23.82
C VAL A 157 -8.10 -16.87 -24.47
N LYS A 158 -8.38 -18.17 -24.28
CA LYS A 158 -7.64 -19.25 -24.93
C LYS A 158 -7.89 -19.11 -26.44
N PRO A 159 -6.86 -19.03 -27.30
CA PRO A 159 -7.09 -19.06 -28.74
C PRO A 159 -7.79 -20.38 -29.08
N MET A 160 -8.97 -20.30 -29.71
CA MET A 160 -9.62 -21.45 -30.32
C MET A 160 -8.67 -21.97 -31.39
N THR A 161 -8.03 -23.11 -31.11
CA THR A 161 -7.35 -23.90 -32.13
C THR A 161 -8.40 -24.30 -33.15
N ALA A 162 -8.38 -23.65 -34.31
CA ALA A 162 -9.12 -24.09 -35.48
C ALA A 162 -8.64 -25.51 -35.81
N LYS A 163 -9.49 -26.51 -35.54
CA LYS A 163 -9.27 -27.85 -36.07
C LYS A 163 -9.44 -27.74 -37.58
N GLN A 164 -8.32 -27.83 -38.30
CA GLN A 164 -8.34 -28.17 -39.71
C GLN A 164 -8.66 -29.67 -39.80
N HIS A 165 -9.85 -29.99 -40.31
CA HIS A 165 -10.22 -31.30 -40.84
C HIS A 165 -10.68 -31.08 -42.28
#